data_AF-A0A0J9BF16-F1
#
_entry.id   AF-A0A0J9BF16-F1
#
_cell.length_a   1.000
_cell.length_b   1.000
_cell.length_c   1.000
_cell.angle_alpha   90.00
_cell.angle_beta   90.00
_cell.angle_gamma   90.00
#
_symmetry.space_group_name_H-M   'P 1'
#
loop_
_entity.id
_entity.type
_entity.pdbx_description
1 polymer ?
#
loop_
_entity_poly.entity_id
_entity_poly.type
_entity_poly.pdbx_seq_one_letter_code
_entity_poly.pdbx_strand_id
1 'polypeptide(L)'
;MKADEKRQAVARKYDELIGRNHYSQPLRDYCYRKHSDGNYYSDCSSSICYAYKEAGYGFGILNTAGIYQSARLVTVDVPIRDGQVRDIGLLRVGDMLEFAGTDESRPQTIGHVEMVHTLDGEDTIICGHGSGRPSYKNMVSYCTQRQNTKTSTKRGNKGLVCVRRYLLDDVVPEEPARKSGWQEEDGVWRFYLGDTGQCVRNAWYLDVDGRWYWFDGAGRMVRDTWYQYQGDWYYLGSDGAMVKGQQTIDGKWYLMDGAGGMVTEPVILTPDADGALKWEGLAE
;
A
#
# COMPACT_ATOMS: atom_id res chain seq x y z
N MET A 1 3.02 4.01 -2.02
CA MET A 1 2.98 4.95 -0.87
C MET A 1 2.15 4.31 0.24
N LYS A 2 2.76 4.00 1.38
CA LYS A 2 2.09 3.49 2.58
C LYS A 2 1.09 4.53 3.10
N ALA A 3 0.06 4.12 3.85
CA ALA A 3 -0.97 5.02 4.37
C ALA A 3 -0.39 6.22 5.14
N ASP A 4 0.70 6.01 5.89
CA ASP A 4 1.39 7.07 6.61
C ASP A 4 2.03 8.13 5.70
N GLU A 5 2.76 7.69 4.67
CA GLU A 5 3.38 8.58 3.69
C GLU A 5 2.31 9.41 2.95
N LYS A 6 1.13 8.83 2.70
CA LYS A 6 0.00 9.54 2.09
C LYS A 6 -0.59 10.61 3.02
N ARG A 7 -0.77 10.31 4.30
CA ARG A 7 -1.21 11.28 5.31
C ARG A 7 -0.22 12.45 5.44
N GLN A 8 1.07 12.15 5.44
CA GLN A 8 2.11 13.18 5.42
C GLN A 8 2.07 14.02 4.13
N ALA A 9 1.69 13.43 3.00
CA ALA A 9 1.48 14.17 1.76
C ALA A 9 0.27 15.13 1.85
N VAL A 10 -0.83 14.72 2.50
CA VAL A 10 -1.96 15.62 2.78
C VAL A 10 -1.50 16.82 3.59
N ALA A 11 -0.75 16.60 4.67
CA ALA A 11 -0.23 17.68 5.51
C ALA A 11 0.62 18.68 4.73
N ARG A 12 1.58 18.18 3.93
CA ARG A 12 2.42 19.01 3.06
C ARG A 12 1.61 19.80 2.01
N LYS A 13 0.58 19.19 1.42
CA LYS A 13 -0.29 19.88 0.46
C LYS A 13 -1.11 20.99 1.11
N TYR A 14 -1.52 20.79 2.35
CA TYR A 14 -2.16 21.83 3.11
C TYR A 14 -1.20 23.01 3.39
N ASP A 15 0.05 22.74 3.74
CA ASP A 15 1.07 23.79 3.98
C ASP A 15 1.29 24.69 2.74
N GLU A 16 1.35 24.08 1.55
CA GLU A 16 1.40 24.81 0.28
C GLU A 16 0.20 25.75 0.11
N LEU A 17 -1.00 25.30 0.50
CA LEU A 17 -2.25 26.06 0.35
C LEU A 17 -2.36 27.21 1.33
N ILE A 18 -2.04 26.97 2.61
CA ILE A 18 -2.17 28.00 3.65
C ILE A 18 -1.16 29.13 3.48
N GLY A 19 0.03 28.85 2.93
CA GLY A 19 1.03 29.87 2.58
C GLY A 19 0.69 30.69 1.33
N ARG A 20 -0.24 30.20 0.49
CA ARG A 20 -0.54 30.78 -0.83
C ARG A 20 -1.88 31.50 -0.91
N ASN A 21 -2.94 30.93 -0.32
CA ASN A 21 -4.31 31.36 -0.58
C ASN A 21 -4.80 32.42 0.43
N HIS A 22 -5.62 33.35 -0.05
CA HIS A 22 -6.37 34.27 0.82
C HIS A 22 -7.61 33.59 1.40
N TYR A 23 -7.89 33.85 2.67
CA TYR A 23 -9.09 33.34 3.32
C TYR A 23 -10.37 33.95 2.73
N SER A 24 -11.30 33.13 2.24
CA SER A 24 -12.63 33.56 1.81
C SER A 24 -13.60 32.38 1.72
N GLN A 25 -14.66 32.40 2.54
CA GLN A 25 -15.73 31.39 2.47
C GLN A 25 -16.57 31.49 1.16
N PRO A 26 -16.92 32.69 0.65
CA PRO A 26 -17.65 32.80 -0.61
C PRO A 26 -16.83 32.35 -1.82
N LEU A 27 -15.50 32.47 -1.78
CA LEU A 27 -14.59 32.11 -2.87
C LEU A 27 -13.85 30.80 -2.62
N ARG A 28 -14.39 29.92 -1.76
CA ARG A 28 -13.72 28.69 -1.32
C ARG A 28 -13.31 27.72 -2.43
N ASP A 29 -13.97 27.81 -3.60
CA ASP A 29 -13.73 26.95 -4.77
C ASP A 29 -12.55 27.43 -5.65
N TYR A 30 -11.93 28.57 -5.32
CA TYR A 30 -10.78 29.13 -6.04
C TYR A 30 -9.44 28.65 -5.44
N CYS A 31 -9.42 27.46 -4.82
CA CYS A 31 -8.26 26.97 -4.09
C CYS A 31 -7.07 26.71 -5.00
N TYR A 32 -7.30 26.17 -6.20
CA TYR A 32 -6.30 25.94 -7.25
C TYR A 32 -6.64 26.66 -8.57
N ARG A 33 -7.58 27.61 -8.52
CA ARG A 33 -7.98 28.43 -9.67
C ARG A 33 -7.90 29.90 -9.29
N LYS A 34 -7.28 30.73 -10.12
CA LYS A 34 -7.25 32.18 -9.88
C LYS A 34 -8.65 32.78 -9.96
N HIS A 35 -8.95 33.70 -9.04
CA HIS A 35 -10.09 34.60 -9.13
C HIS A 35 -9.78 35.74 -10.12
N SER A 36 -10.76 36.59 -10.42
CA SER A 36 -10.62 37.67 -11.42
C SER A 36 -9.53 38.69 -11.08
N ASP A 37 -9.19 38.84 -9.80
CA ASP A 37 -8.09 39.67 -9.30
C ASP A 37 -6.71 38.99 -9.36
N GLY A 38 -6.63 37.77 -9.88
CA GLY A 38 -5.39 37.01 -10.04
C GLY A 38 -4.95 36.21 -8.81
N ASN A 39 -5.69 36.29 -7.70
CA ASN A 39 -5.37 35.62 -6.44
C ASN A 39 -6.07 34.26 -6.29
N TYR A 40 -5.58 33.44 -5.36
CA TYR A 40 -6.21 32.18 -4.96
C TYR A 40 -6.96 32.35 -3.65
N TYR A 41 -8.10 31.69 -3.52
CA TYR A 41 -8.95 31.80 -2.33
C TYR A 41 -9.38 30.43 -1.83
N SER A 42 -9.43 30.28 -0.51
CA SER A 42 -9.97 29.09 0.14
C SER A 42 -10.52 29.41 1.52
N ASP A 43 -11.29 28.48 2.08
CA ASP A 43 -11.54 28.41 3.51
C ASP A 43 -10.87 27.14 4.07
N CYS A 44 -10.97 26.89 5.38
CA CYS A 44 -10.35 25.72 5.99
C CYS A 44 -10.86 24.41 5.37
N SER A 45 -12.18 24.29 5.19
CA SER A 45 -12.79 23.07 4.69
C SER A 45 -12.40 22.80 3.23
N SER A 46 -12.37 23.82 2.38
CA SER A 46 -11.95 23.64 0.99
C SER A 46 -10.45 23.37 0.90
N SER A 47 -9.60 24.08 1.65
CA SER A 47 -8.16 23.79 1.72
C SER A 47 -7.90 22.32 2.11
N ILE A 48 -8.65 21.78 3.09
CA ILE A 48 -8.51 20.38 3.54
C ILE A 48 -8.94 19.44 2.41
N CYS A 49 -10.13 19.64 1.83
CA CYS A 49 -10.65 18.78 0.77
C CYS A 49 -9.72 18.74 -0.44
N TYR A 50 -9.15 19.89 -0.81
CA TYR A 50 -8.20 20.00 -1.90
C TYR A 50 -6.84 19.38 -1.57
N ALA A 51 -6.32 19.54 -0.34
CA ALA A 51 -5.09 18.87 0.08
C ALA A 51 -5.21 17.34 0.03
N TYR A 52 -6.35 16.81 0.51
CA TYR A 52 -6.66 15.39 0.37
C TYR A 52 -6.73 14.97 -1.09
N LYS A 53 -7.43 15.73 -1.94
CA LYS A 53 -7.57 15.42 -3.37
C LYS A 53 -6.20 15.33 -4.06
N GLU A 54 -5.32 16.31 -3.84
CA GLU A 54 -3.99 16.35 -4.45
C GLU A 54 -3.07 15.25 -3.91
N ALA A 55 -3.29 14.77 -2.69
CA ALA A 55 -2.59 13.61 -2.12
C ALA A 55 -3.15 12.25 -2.61
N GLY A 56 -4.16 12.25 -3.48
CA GLY A 56 -4.77 11.04 -4.04
C GLY A 56 -6.00 10.53 -3.28
N TYR A 57 -6.57 11.34 -2.38
CA TYR A 57 -7.75 11.01 -1.59
C TYR A 57 -8.93 11.92 -1.93
N GLY A 58 -9.95 11.38 -2.57
CA GLY A 58 -11.10 12.17 -3.00
C GLY A 58 -12.36 11.85 -2.20
N PHE A 59 -12.90 12.82 -1.48
CA PHE A 59 -14.26 12.75 -0.90
C PHE A 59 -15.17 13.91 -1.34
N GLY A 60 -14.79 14.60 -2.42
CA GLY A 60 -15.47 15.81 -2.91
C GLY A 60 -14.97 17.08 -2.21
N ILE A 61 -15.40 18.24 -2.72
CA ILE A 61 -15.13 19.53 -2.10
C ILE A 61 -16.34 19.87 -1.23
N LEU A 62 -16.17 19.77 0.08
CA LEU A 62 -17.23 19.90 1.07
C LEU A 62 -16.97 21.14 1.93
N ASN A 63 -18.05 21.79 2.38
CA ASN A 63 -17.95 22.71 3.51
C ASN A 63 -17.84 21.91 4.82
N THR A 64 -17.57 22.56 5.95
CA THR A 64 -17.42 21.89 7.25
C THR A 64 -18.59 20.96 7.59
N ALA A 65 -19.84 21.39 7.37
CA ALA A 65 -21.01 20.55 7.63
C ALA A 65 -21.05 19.29 6.72
N GLY A 66 -20.61 19.43 5.46
CA GLY A 66 -20.47 18.32 4.54
C GLY A 66 -19.39 17.33 4.96
N ILE A 67 -18.24 17.80 5.48
CA ILE A 67 -17.19 16.91 6.02
C ILE A 67 -17.75 16.08 7.19
N TYR A 68 -18.47 16.72 8.12
CA TYR A 68 -19.14 16.03 9.22
C TYR A 68 -20.14 14.97 8.76
N GLN A 69 -20.93 15.25 7.73
CA GLN A 69 -22.01 14.37 7.25
C GLN A 69 -21.55 13.33 6.21
N SER A 70 -20.32 13.44 5.70
CA SER A 70 -19.84 12.59 4.60
C SER A 70 -19.77 11.12 4.99
N ALA A 71 -20.46 10.26 4.23
CA ALA A 71 -20.37 8.80 4.38
C ALA A 71 -18.99 8.23 3.97
N ARG A 72 -18.14 9.02 3.30
CA ARG A 72 -16.77 8.62 2.91
C ARG A 72 -15.74 8.87 4.01
N LEU A 73 -16.15 9.53 5.08
CA LEU A 73 -15.32 9.84 6.23
C LEU A 73 -15.88 9.12 7.46
N VAL A 74 -15.00 8.58 8.28
CA VAL A 74 -15.38 7.99 9.57
C VAL A 74 -15.13 8.96 10.70
N THR A 75 -15.97 8.84 11.73
CA THR A 75 -15.78 9.55 12.98
C THR A 75 -14.96 8.69 13.92
N VAL A 76 -13.94 9.29 14.51
CA VAL A 76 -13.22 8.79 15.67
C VAL A 76 -13.50 9.76 16.82
N ASP A 77 -14.07 9.23 17.89
CA ASP A 77 -14.35 10.03 19.08
C ASP A 77 -13.05 10.23 19.85
N VAL A 78 -12.61 11.48 19.95
CA VAL A 78 -11.42 11.85 20.73
C VAL A 78 -11.88 12.62 21.97
N PRO A 79 -11.82 11.99 23.16
CA PRO A 79 -12.30 12.62 24.38
C PRO A 79 -11.42 13.79 24.78
N ILE A 80 -12.03 14.98 24.85
CA ILE A 80 -11.43 16.17 25.45
C ILE A 80 -11.95 16.31 26.88
N ARG A 81 -11.04 16.27 27.85
CA ARG A 81 -11.32 16.51 29.28
C ARG A 81 -10.50 17.69 29.75
N ASP A 82 -11.15 18.69 30.35
CA ASP A 82 -10.50 19.91 30.86
C ASP A 82 -9.65 20.67 29.82
N GLY A 83 -10.06 20.63 28.55
CA GLY A 83 -9.39 21.32 27.45
C GLY A 83 -8.34 20.48 26.75
N GLN A 84 -8.07 19.27 27.26
CA GLN A 84 -6.97 18.44 26.82
C GLN A 84 -7.45 17.18 26.10
N VAL A 85 -6.84 16.88 24.95
CA VAL A 85 -6.93 15.58 24.30
C VAL A 85 -6.10 14.60 25.12
N ARG A 86 -6.75 13.66 25.80
CA ARG A 86 -6.08 12.74 26.75
C ARG A 86 -5.39 11.56 26.08
N ASP A 87 -5.86 11.18 24.89
CA ASP A 87 -5.31 10.07 24.12
C ASP A 87 -4.96 10.55 22.71
N ILE A 88 -3.74 11.11 22.59
CA ILE A 88 -3.18 11.57 21.32
C ILE A 88 -2.96 10.41 20.35
N GLY A 89 -2.82 9.18 20.85
CA GLY A 89 -2.65 7.98 20.01
C GLY A 89 -3.86 7.66 19.13
N LEU A 90 -5.03 8.23 19.46
CA LEU A 90 -6.21 8.14 18.61
C LEU A 90 -6.11 9.01 17.36
N LEU A 91 -5.20 10.00 17.33
CA LEU A 91 -5.05 10.95 16.23
C LEU A 91 -4.00 10.50 15.22
N ARG A 92 -4.09 11.07 14.02
CA ARG A 92 -3.13 10.91 12.92
C ARG A 92 -2.90 12.24 12.24
N VAL A 93 -1.71 12.43 11.68
CA VAL A 93 -1.47 13.53 10.75
C VAL A 93 -2.50 13.48 9.60
N GLY A 94 -3.05 14.64 9.24
CA GLY A 94 -4.11 14.78 8.24
C GLY A 94 -5.53 14.69 8.81
N ASP A 95 -5.72 14.18 10.03
CA ASP A 95 -7.06 14.10 10.65
C ASP A 95 -7.74 15.47 10.71
N MET A 96 -9.05 15.47 10.46
CA MET A 96 -9.88 16.67 10.46
C MET A 96 -10.53 16.83 11.84
N LEU A 97 -10.07 17.81 12.59
CA LEU A 97 -10.51 18.11 13.95
C LEU A 97 -11.75 19.01 13.90
N GLU A 98 -12.91 18.46 14.27
CA GLU A 98 -14.19 19.18 14.30
C GLU A 98 -14.77 19.26 15.72
N PHE A 99 -15.12 20.48 16.14
CA PHE A 99 -15.80 20.67 17.43
C PHE A 99 -17.30 20.40 17.25
N ALA A 100 -17.73 19.16 17.49
CA ALA A 100 -19.13 18.76 17.51
C ALA A 100 -19.54 18.43 18.95
N GLY A 101 -20.42 19.26 19.54
CA GLY A 101 -20.89 19.02 20.91
C GLY A 101 -21.72 17.75 21.01
N THR A 102 -21.59 17.05 22.14
CA THR A 102 -22.34 15.80 22.40
C THR A 102 -23.37 15.93 23.54
N ASP A 103 -23.60 17.15 24.01
CA ASP A 103 -24.60 17.46 25.03
C ASP A 103 -25.98 17.61 24.39
N GLU A 104 -26.86 16.63 24.63
CA GLU A 104 -28.24 16.59 24.11
C GLU A 104 -29.08 17.81 24.54
N SER A 105 -28.71 18.50 25.63
CA SER A 105 -29.43 19.68 26.12
C SER A 105 -29.16 20.96 25.32
N ARG A 106 -28.22 20.93 24.37
CA ARG A 106 -27.84 22.08 23.53
C ARG A 106 -27.63 21.65 22.08
N PRO A 107 -28.38 22.21 21.11
CA PRO A 107 -28.34 21.76 19.72
C PRO A 107 -26.94 21.93 19.11
N GLN A 108 -26.45 20.85 18.51
CA GLN A 108 -25.14 20.71 17.88
C GLN A 108 -24.90 21.78 16.81
N THR A 109 -24.06 22.79 17.10
CA THR A 109 -23.47 23.60 16.02
C THR A 109 -22.10 23.03 15.68
N ILE A 110 -21.95 22.52 14.46
CA ILE A 110 -20.65 22.10 13.91
C ILE A 110 -19.77 23.34 13.81
N GLY A 111 -18.63 23.29 14.52
CA GLY A 111 -17.69 24.41 14.61
C GLY A 111 -16.79 24.57 13.39
N HIS A 112 -15.65 25.22 13.61
CA HIS A 112 -14.56 25.30 12.64
C HIS A 112 -13.83 23.96 12.54
N VAL A 113 -13.28 23.64 11.36
CA VAL A 113 -12.43 22.47 11.14
C VAL A 113 -10.98 22.89 11.04
N GLU A 114 -10.11 22.19 11.76
CA GLU A 114 -8.64 22.31 11.68
C GLU A 114 -8.08 20.95 11.25
N MET A 115 -6.88 20.91 10.71
CA MET A 115 -6.21 19.65 10.38
C MET A 115 -5.08 19.38 11.37
N VAL A 116 -4.90 18.12 11.79
CA VAL A 116 -3.72 17.68 12.54
C VAL A 116 -2.50 17.74 11.60
N HIS A 117 -1.52 18.55 11.94
CA HIS A 117 -0.34 18.81 11.13
C HIS A 117 0.86 17.96 11.56
N THR A 118 1.21 18.03 12.85
CA THR A 118 2.23 17.16 13.47
C THR A 118 1.66 16.50 14.72
N LEU A 119 2.16 15.31 15.04
CA LEU A 119 1.85 14.61 16.29
C LEU A 119 3.12 14.43 17.10
N ASP A 120 3.12 15.02 18.30
CA ASP A 120 4.22 14.90 19.26
C ASP A 120 3.69 15.14 20.68
N GLY A 121 2.92 14.18 21.21
CA GLY A 121 2.32 14.29 22.54
C GLY A 121 1.58 15.61 22.76
N GLU A 122 1.95 16.36 23.80
CA GLU A 122 1.39 17.68 24.13
C GLU A 122 1.78 18.79 23.14
N ASP A 123 2.85 18.61 22.36
CA ASP A 123 3.34 19.54 21.34
C ASP A 123 2.70 19.34 19.97
N THR A 124 1.70 18.46 19.87
CA THR A 124 0.86 18.25 18.68
C THR A 124 0.37 19.57 18.10
N ILE A 125 0.64 19.80 16.81
CA ILE A 125 0.24 21.02 16.09
C ILE A 125 -0.95 20.72 15.19
N ILE A 126 -1.94 21.61 15.24
CA ILE A 126 -3.02 21.69 14.26
C ILE A 126 -2.85 22.94 13.42
N CYS A 127 -3.35 22.91 12.19
CA CYS A 127 -3.32 24.06 11.29
C CYS A 127 -4.68 24.33 10.65
N GLY A 128 -4.89 25.62 10.35
CA GLY A 128 -6.08 26.10 9.66
C GLY A 128 -5.90 27.48 9.05
N HIS A 129 -6.77 27.74 8.08
CA HIS A 129 -6.91 29.01 7.37
C HIS A 129 -7.64 30.02 8.27
N GLY A 130 -6.88 30.76 9.09
CA GLY A 130 -7.41 31.89 9.85
C GLY A 130 -7.72 33.09 8.94
N SER A 131 -8.33 34.15 9.48
CA SER A 131 -8.77 35.37 8.77
C SER A 131 -7.61 36.26 8.26
N GLY A 132 -6.56 35.68 7.68
CA GLY A 132 -5.51 36.43 6.99
C GLY A 132 -4.13 35.76 6.92
N ARG A 133 -3.83 34.74 7.75
CA ARG A 133 -2.54 34.01 7.72
C ARG A 133 -2.70 32.54 8.13
N PRO A 134 -1.84 31.62 7.64
CA PRO A 134 -1.73 30.28 8.20
C PRO A 134 -1.60 30.36 9.72
N SER A 135 -2.42 29.60 10.42
CA SER A 135 -2.38 29.56 11.88
C SER A 135 -2.05 28.14 12.33
N TYR A 136 -0.77 27.91 12.58
CA TYR A 136 -0.29 26.74 13.31
C TYR A 136 -0.55 26.98 14.79
N LYS A 137 -1.18 26.01 15.46
CA LYS A 137 -1.64 26.14 16.84
C LYS A 137 -1.25 24.88 17.59
N ASN A 138 -0.73 25.05 18.80
CA ASN A 138 -0.65 23.94 19.74
C ASN A 138 -2.08 23.46 20.05
N MET A 139 -2.30 22.15 19.86
CA MET A 139 -3.63 21.57 19.91
C MET A 139 -4.26 21.67 21.30
N VAL A 140 -3.49 21.36 22.36
CA VAL A 140 -3.96 21.43 23.75
C VAL A 140 -4.39 22.85 24.09
N SER A 141 -3.56 23.84 23.75
CA SER A 141 -3.84 25.26 23.98
C SER A 141 -5.11 25.71 23.23
N TYR A 142 -5.24 25.32 21.96
CA TYR A 142 -6.40 25.66 21.15
C TYR A 142 -7.69 25.05 21.69
N CYS A 143 -7.67 23.75 22.04
CA CYS A 143 -8.83 23.05 22.57
C CYS A 143 -9.26 23.62 23.93
N THR A 144 -8.30 23.91 24.81
CA THR A 144 -8.52 24.56 26.11
C THR A 144 -9.17 25.94 25.93
N GLN A 145 -8.61 26.78 25.05
CA GLN A 145 -9.19 28.11 24.77
C GLN A 145 -10.60 28.01 24.18
N ARG A 146 -10.85 27.08 23.26
CA ARG A 146 -12.17 26.85 22.66
C ARG A 146 -13.20 26.38 23.68
N GLN A 147 -12.81 25.55 24.64
CA GLN A 147 -13.70 25.13 25.72
C GLN A 147 -14.04 26.29 26.67
N ASN A 148 -13.05 27.09 27.04
CA ASN A 148 -13.20 28.23 27.95
C ASN A 148 -13.99 29.39 27.32
N THR A 149 -13.83 29.64 26.02
CA THR A 149 -14.58 30.69 25.31
C THR A 149 -16.03 30.31 25.02
N LYS A 150 -16.36 29.01 24.97
CA LYS A 150 -17.72 28.52 24.69
C LYS A 150 -18.56 28.33 25.94
N THR A 151 -17.96 28.23 27.13
CA THR A 151 -18.68 28.22 28.42
C THR A 151 -19.30 29.57 28.78
N SER A 152 -18.90 30.68 28.13
CA SER A 152 -19.43 32.03 28.37
C SER A 152 -20.68 32.40 27.55
N THR A 153 -21.14 31.55 26.62
CA THR A 153 -22.31 31.85 25.76
C THR A 153 -23.44 30.82 25.95
N LYS A 154 -24.71 31.27 25.86
CA LYS A 154 -25.93 30.42 25.90
C LYS A 154 -26.00 29.38 24.76
N ARG A 155 -25.05 29.38 23.82
CA ARG A 155 -24.92 28.45 22.67
C ARG A 155 -23.75 27.44 22.85
N GLY A 156 -23.18 27.33 24.04
CA GLY A 156 -21.95 26.56 24.27
C GLY A 156 -22.15 25.05 24.31
N ASN A 157 -21.47 24.31 23.43
CA ASN A 157 -21.33 22.86 23.51
C ASN A 157 -20.45 22.48 24.72
N LYS A 158 -20.97 21.67 25.66
CA LYS A 158 -20.12 20.80 26.49
C LYS A 158 -19.98 19.47 25.73
N GLY A 159 -18.79 18.85 25.71
CA GLY A 159 -18.59 17.55 25.06
C GLY A 159 -17.67 17.56 23.84
N LEU A 160 -17.51 16.35 23.29
CA LEU A 160 -16.36 15.82 22.53
C LEU A 160 -15.87 16.69 21.36
N VAL A 161 -14.65 16.41 20.91
CA VAL A 161 -14.20 16.84 19.58
C VAL A 161 -14.23 15.60 18.70
N CYS A 162 -15.02 15.69 17.63
CA CYS A 162 -15.12 14.62 16.67
C CYS A 162 -13.95 14.76 15.70
N VAL A 163 -13.22 13.67 15.52
CA VAL A 163 -12.18 13.59 14.50
C VAL A 163 -12.77 12.88 13.30
N ARG A 164 -12.74 13.54 12.15
CA ARG A 164 -13.15 12.96 10.88
C ARG A 164 -11.90 12.52 10.14
N ARG A 165 -11.90 11.30 9.59
CA ARG A 165 -10.79 10.80 8.77
C ARG A 165 -11.28 10.02 7.55
N TYR A 166 -10.44 9.97 6.52
CA TYR A 166 -10.77 9.27 5.28
C TYR A 166 -10.75 7.75 5.50
N LEU A 167 -11.91 7.11 5.32
CA LEU A 167 -12.15 5.70 5.66
C LEU A 167 -11.17 4.73 4.97
N LEU A 168 -10.75 5.06 3.75
CA LEU A 168 -9.91 4.17 2.95
C LEU A 168 -8.42 4.17 3.37
N ASP A 169 -8.04 5.00 4.35
CA ASP A 169 -6.67 5.06 4.87
C ASP A 169 -6.40 4.00 5.94
N ASP A 170 -7.46 3.47 6.55
CA ASP A 170 -7.45 2.40 7.55
C ASP A 170 -7.53 1.01 6.94
N VAL A 171 -8.03 0.91 5.71
CA VAL A 171 -7.93 -0.30 4.92
C VAL A 171 -6.52 -0.34 4.36
N VAL A 172 -5.56 -0.81 5.17
CA VAL A 172 -4.32 -1.35 4.60
C VAL A 172 -4.77 -2.41 3.62
N PRO A 173 -4.52 -2.28 2.30
CA PRO A 173 -4.63 -3.45 1.46
C PRO A 173 -3.58 -4.40 2.03
N GLU A 174 -4.02 -5.46 2.73
CA GLU A 174 -3.16 -6.63 2.85
C GLU A 174 -2.90 -7.06 1.41
N GLU A 175 -1.77 -6.63 0.86
CA GLU A 175 -1.19 -7.32 -0.27
C GLU A 175 -1.03 -8.76 0.25
N PRO A 176 -1.78 -9.74 -0.28
CA PRO A 176 -1.68 -11.10 0.20
C PRO A 176 -0.21 -11.48 0.14
N ALA A 177 0.31 -12.09 1.21
CA ALA A 177 1.71 -12.48 1.31
C ALA A 177 2.12 -13.14 -0.01
N ARG A 178 2.99 -12.46 -0.78
CA ARG A 178 3.38 -12.94 -2.11
C ARG A 178 4.17 -14.21 -1.89
N LYS A 179 3.67 -15.34 -2.42
CA LYS A 179 4.42 -16.59 -2.44
C LYS A 179 5.71 -16.36 -3.24
N SER A 180 6.79 -16.97 -2.78
CA SER A 180 8.07 -16.94 -3.46
C SER A 180 8.79 -18.28 -3.26
N GLY A 181 9.66 -18.62 -4.21
CA GLY A 181 10.40 -19.87 -4.20
C GLY A 181 9.51 -21.09 -4.41
N TRP A 182 10.05 -22.24 -4.00
CA TRP A 182 9.37 -23.53 -4.01
C TRP A 182 8.23 -23.58 -3.00
N GLN A 183 7.06 -24.05 -3.45
CA GLN A 183 5.87 -24.21 -2.62
C GLN A 183 5.21 -25.54 -2.94
N GLU A 184 4.91 -26.32 -1.90
CA GLU A 184 4.11 -27.54 -2.02
C GLU A 184 2.65 -27.23 -1.69
N GLU A 185 1.76 -27.47 -2.65
CA GLU A 185 0.33 -27.19 -2.55
C GLU A 185 -0.43 -28.45 -2.91
N ASP A 186 -1.14 -29.04 -1.94
CA ASP A 186 -1.91 -30.28 -2.12
C ASP A 186 -1.10 -31.43 -2.74
N GLY A 187 0.17 -31.57 -2.32
CA GLY A 187 1.10 -32.57 -2.85
C GLY A 187 1.68 -32.24 -4.22
N VAL A 188 1.51 -31.01 -4.69
CA VAL A 188 2.02 -30.54 -5.99
C VAL A 188 3.01 -29.40 -5.78
N TRP A 189 4.23 -29.59 -6.29
CA TRP A 189 5.25 -28.57 -6.27
C TRP A 189 5.01 -27.48 -7.32
N ARG A 190 5.17 -26.23 -6.90
CA ARG A 190 5.10 -25.02 -7.73
C ARG A 190 6.29 -24.13 -7.42
N PHE A 191 6.64 -23.25 -8.36
CA PHE A 191 7.64 -22.22 -8.15
C PHE A 191 7.06 -20.83 -8.39
N TYR A 192 7.30 -19.93 -7.43
CA TYR A 192 6.86 -18.54 -7.48
C TYR A 192 8.06 -17.59 -7.59
N LEU A 193 8.06 -16.72 -8.59
CA LEU A 193 9.11 -15.73 -8.81
C LEU A 193 9.14 -14.72 -7.66
N GLY A 194 10.29 -14.53 -7.01
CA GLY A 194 10.40 -13.72 -5.79
C GLY A 194 10.16 -12.22 -5.99
N ASP A 195 10.34 -11.70 -7.20
CA ASP A 195 10.14 -10.30 -7.56
C ASP A 195 8.67 -9.94 -7.78
N THR A 196 7.92 -10.84 -8.43
CA THR A 196 6.55 -10.61 -8.88
C THR A 196 5.50 -11.40 -8.11
N GLY A 197 5.89 -12.49 -7.44
CA GLY A 197 4.99 -13.48 -6.85
C GLY A 197 4.22 -14.31 -7.89
N GLN A 198 4.61 -14.26 -9.17
CA GLN A 198 3.97 -15.03 -10.23
C GLN A 198 4.42 -16.50 -10.21
N CYS A 199 3.47 -17.41 -10.38
CA CYS A 199 3.74 -18.83 -10.55
C CYS A 199 4.33 -19.09 -11.95
N VAL A 200 5.42 -19.85 -12.04
CA VAL A 200 5.97 -20.32 -13.32
C VAL A 200 4.98 -21.30 -13.96
N ARG A 201 4.69 -21.14 -15.25
CA ARG A 201 3.71 -21.94 -16.02
C ARG A 201 4.13 -22.06 -17.48
N ASN A 202 3.94 -23.22 -18.08
CA ASN A 202 4.34 -23.53 -19.47
C ASN A 202 5.76 -23.06 -19.79
N ALA A 203 6.68 -23.26 -18.85
CA ALA A 203 8.01 -22.71 -18.93
C ALA A 203 9.03 -23.57 -18.19
N TRP A 204 10.25 -23.54 -18.73
CA TRP A 204 11.45 -23.99 -18.04
C TRP A 204 11.88 -22.97 -16.99
N TYR A 205 12.31 -23.44 -15.83
CA TYR A 205 12.92 -22.62 -14.78
C TYR A 205 14.27 -23.21 -14.40
N LEU A 206 15.29 -22.34 -14.35
CA LEU A 206 16.62 -22.66 -13.85
C LEU A 206 16.70 -22.20 -12.40
N ASP A 207 16.87 -23.14 -11.48
CA ASP A 207 17.03 -22.81 -10.07
C ASP A 207 18.42 -22.24 -9.77
N VAL A 208 18.60 -21.83 -8.51
CA VAL A 208 19.85 -21.26 -8.00
C VAL A 208 21.00 -22.26 -7.97
N ASP A 209 20.71 -23.56 -7.99
CA ASP A 209 21.67 -24.66 -8.00
C ASP A 209 22.03 -25.10 -9.44
N GLY A 210 21.49 -24.41 -10.46
CA GLY A 210 21.77 -24.69 -11.86
C GLY A 210 20.98 -25.86 -12.44
N ARG A 211 19.90 -26.29 -11.78
CA ARG A 211 19.03 -27.39 -12.21
C ARG A 211 17.80 -26.84 -12.95
N TRP A 212 17.43 -27.52 -14.03
CA TRP A 212 16.28 -27.13 -14.87
C TRP A 212 15.03 -27.91 -14.49
N TYR A 213 13.89 -27.23 -14.43
CA TYR A 213 12.58 -27.82 -14.14
C TYR A 213 11.55 -27.34 -15.14
N TRP A 214 10.61 -28.20 -15.52
CA TRP A 214 9.49 -27.82 -16.38
C TRP A 214 8.19 -27.71 -15.59
N PHE A 215 7.45 -26.62 -15.81
CA PHE A 215 6.13 -26.40 -15.21
C PHE A 215 5.04 -26.43 -16.27
N ASP A 216 3.95 -27.17 -16.01
CA ASP A 216 2.81 -27.24 -16.90
C ASP A 216 1.94 -25.95 -16.89
N GLY A 217 0.85 -25.93 -17.66
CA GLY A 217 -0.03 -24.76 -17.76
C GLY A 217 -0.77 -24.42 -16.47
N ALA A 218 -0.88 -25.35 -15.53
CA ALA A 218 -1.41 -25.11 -14.20
C ALA A 218 -0.32 -24.68 -13.19
N GLY A 219 0.94 -24.69 -13.60
CA GLY A 219 2.10 -24.34 -12.78
C GLY A 219 2.59 -25.47 -11.90
N ARG A 220 2.25 -26.72 -12.27
CA ARG A 220 2.69 -27.92 -11.55
C ARG A 220 4.04 -28.36 -12.09
N MET A 221 4.98 -28.64 -11.19
CA MET A 221 6.27 -29.21 -11.56
C MET A 221 6.07 -30.60 -12.17
N VAL A 222 6.62 -30.81 -13.36
CA VAL A 222 6.62 -32.10 -14.04
C VAL A 222 7.79 -32.95 -13.51
N ARG A 223 7.52 -34.21 -13.16
CA ARG A 223 8.48 -35.17 -12.59
C ARG A 223 8.13 -36.60 -12.98
N ASP A 224 9.10 -37.49 -12.90
CA ASP A 224 8.99 -38.93 -13.23
C ASP A 224 8.43 -39.20 -14.64
N THR A 225 8.77 -38.37 -15.63
CA THR A 225 8.22 -38.52 -16.98
C THR A 225 9.11 -37.94 -18.08
N TRP A 226 8.92 -38.48 -19.28
CA TRP A 226 9.37 -37.87 -20.52
C TRP A 226 8.53 -36.63 -20.84
N TYR A 227 9.17 -35.59 -21.38
CA TYR A 227 8.54 -34.37 -21.84
C TYR A 227 9.15 -33.95 -23.18
N GLN A 228 8.31 -33.68 -24.17
CA GLN A 228 8.76 -33.19 -25.46
C GLN A 228 8.63 -31.66 -25.51
N TYR A 229 9.72 -30.98 -25.82
CA TYR A 229 9.77 -29.53 -25.94
C TYR A 229 10.52 -29.13 -27.21
N GLN A 230 9.86 -28.35 -28.07
CA GLN A 230 10.43 -27.83 -29.33
C GLN A 230 11.03 -28.90 -30.27
N GLY A 231 10.55 -30.15 -30.17
CA GLY A 231 11.00 -31.27 -31.01
C GLY A 231 11.89 -32.27 -30.28
N ASP A 232 12.57 -31.84 -29.22
CA ASP A 232 13.47 -32.68 -28.44
C ASP A 232 12.76 -33.32 -27.24
N TRP A 233 13.25 -34.50 -26.85
CA TRP A 233 12.77 -35.22 -25.67
C TRP A 233 13.67 -34.99 -24.48
N TYR A 234 13.07 -34.66 -23.34
CA TYR A 234 13.72 -34.46 -22.06
C TYR A 234 13.13 -35.44 -21.05
N TYR A 235 13.89 -35.83 -20.04
CA TYR A 235 13.36 -36.60 -18.93
C TYR A 235 13.48 -35.78 -17.63
N LEU A 236 12.36 -35.65 -16.92
CA LEU A 236 12.30 -34.97 -15.63
C LEU A 236 12.32 -36.06 -14.55
N GLY A 237 13.37 -36.03 -13.72
CA GLY A 237 13.60 -37.03 -12.69
C GLY A 237 12.59 -36.99 -11.54
N SER A 238 12.81 -37.83 -10.53
CA SER A 238 11.91 -37.93 -9.38
C SER A 238 11.87 -36.69 -8.48
N ASP A 239 12.89 -35.85 -8.52
CA ASP A 239 12.89 -34.53 -7.89
C ASP A 239 12.39 -33.42 -8.84
N GLY A 240 11.96 -33.78 -10.05
CA GLY A 240 11.53 -32.86 -11.10
C GLY A 240 12.66 -32.21 -11.89
N ALA A 241 13.93 -32.42 -11.49
CA ALA A 241 15.05 -31.88 -12.22
C ALA A 241 15.25 -32.62 -13.55
N MET A 242 15.51 -31.86 -14.61
CA MET A 242 15.91 -32.39 -15.91
C MET A 242 17.24 -33.14 -15.78
N VAL A 243 17.25 -34.40 -16.21
CA VAL A 243 18.43 -35.25 -16.14
C VAL A 243 19.34 -35.04 -17.35
N LYS A 244 20.63 -35.33 -17.17
CA LYS A 244 21.66 -35.30 -18.21
C LYS A 244 22.48 -36.59 -18.18
N GLY A 245 23.30 -36.82 -19.20
CA GLY A 245 24.19 -37.98 -19.26
C GLY A 245 23.45 -39.31 -19.43
N GLN A 246 24.10 -40.40 -19.02
CA GLN A 246 23.54 -41.74 -19.15
C GLN A 246 22.49 -42.02 -18.07
N GLN A 247 21.31 -42.47 -18.47
CA GLN A 247 20.17 -42.71 -17.58
C GLN A 247 19.60 -44.11 -17.76
N THR A 248 19.16 -44.74 -16.67
CA THR A 248 18.37 -45.98 -16.72
C THR A 248 16.93 -45.66 -16.36
N ILE A 249 16.04 -45.73 -17.34
CA ILE A 249 14.61 -45.38 -17.21
C ILE A 249 13.80 -46.58 -17.66
N ASP A 250 12.93 -47.10 -16.79
CA ASP A 250 12.10 -48.28 -17.04
C ASP A 250 12.90 -49.50 -17.57
N GLY A 251 14.10 -49.70 -17.03
CA GLY A 251 14.99 -50.82 -17.40
C GLY A 251 15.69 -50.65 -18.76
N LYS A 252 15.54 -49.51 -19.42
CA LYS A 252 16.22 -49.16 -20.67
C LYS A 252 17.27 -48.08 -20.42
N TRP A 253 18.33 -48.12 -21.22
CA TRP A 253 19.43 -47.17 -21.15
C TRP A 253 19.19 -46.06 -22.16
N TYR A 254 19.27 -44.82 -21.70
CA TYR A 254 19.11 -43.60 -22.48
C TYR A 254 20.34 -42.71 -22.31
N LEU A 255 20.59 -41.89 -23.32
CA LEU A 255 21.65 -40.91 -23.29
C LEU A 255 21.05 -39.52 -23.47
N MET A 256 21.37 -38.61 -22.56
CA MET A 256 20.94 -37.22 -22.60
C MET A 256 22.16 -36.33 -22.79
N ASP A 257 22.07 -35.34 -23.69
CA ASP A 257 23.16 -34.42 -23.98
C ASP A 257 23.34 -33.35 -22.88
N GLY A 258 24.31 -32.44 -23.06
CA GLY A 258 24.58 -31.35 -22.14
C GLY A 258 23.46 -30.32 -21.97
N ALA A 259 22.51 -30.25 -22.92
CA ALA A 259 21.29 -29.46 -22.83
C ALA A 259 20.11 -30.26 -22.23
N GLY A 260 20.29 -31.57 -22.00
CA GLY A 260 19.28 -32.49 -21.47
C GLY A 260 18.40 -33.12 -22.54
N GLY A 261 18.70 -32.94 -23.83
CA GLY A 261 17.99 -33.55 -24.95
C GLY A 261 18.38 -35.02 -25.12
N MET A 262 17.40 -35.88 -25.41
CA MET A 262 17.60 -37.30 -25.66
C MET A 262 18.31 -37.52 -26.98
N VAL A 263 19.42 -38.26 -26.94
CA VAL A 263 20.20 -38.60 -28.13
C VAL A 263 19.57 -39.78 -28.85
N THR A 264 19.27 -39.62 -30.13
CA THR A 264 18.76 -40.69 -31.01
C THR A 264 19.77 -41.13 -32.06
N GLU A 265 20.78 -40.32 -32.34
CA GLU A 265 21.81 -40.64 -33.32
C GLU A 265 22.89 -41.57 -32.73
N PRO A 266 23.56 -42.39 -33.56
CA PRO A 266 24.65 -43.23 -33.10
C PRO A 266 25.76 -42.43 -32.44
N VAL A 267 26.21 -42.88 -31.27
CA VAL A 267 27.36 -42.32 -30.55
C VAL A 267 28.57 -43.26 -30.62
N ILE A 268 29.77 -42.67 -30.65
CA ILE A 268 31.03 -43.41 -30.55
C ILE A 268 31.56 -43.23 -29.14
N LEU A 269 31.83 -44.35 -28.47
CA LEU A 269 32.47 -44.39 -27.16
C LEU A 269 33.98 -44.60 -27.33
N THR A 270 34.77 -43.67 -26.83
CA THR A 270 36.23 -43.71 -26.92
C THR A 270 36.82 -43.96 -25.54
N PRO A 271 37.64 -45.01 -25.34
CA PRO A 271 38.30 -45.24 -24.06
C PRO A 271 39.33 -44.14 -23.78
N ASP A 272 39.42 -43.71 -22.53
CA ASP A 272 40.51 -42.88 -22.04
C ASP A 272 41.76 -43.71 -21.66
N ALA A 273 42.77 -43.05 -21.07
CA ALA A 273 44.04 -43.68 -20.69
C ALA A 273 43.88 -44.84 -19.69
N ASP A 274 42.82 -44.83 -18.88
CA ASP A 274 42.52 -45.87 -17.89
C ASP A 274 41.48 -46.88 -18.42
N GLY A 275 41.07 -46.74 -19.69
CA GLY A 275 40.11 -47.62 -20.37
C GLY A 275 38.64 -47.26 -20.15
N ALA A 276 38.34 -46.15 -19.47
CA ALA A 276 36.96 -45.72 -19.25
C ALA A 276 36.38 -45.13 -20.54
N LEU A 277 35.20 -45.61 -20.96
CA LEU A 277 34.54 -45.15 -22.17
C LEU A 277 33.95 -43.75 -21.98
N LYS A 278 34.29 -42.84 -22.91
CA LYS A 278 33.81 -41.45 -22.94
C LYS A 278 33.10 -41.13 -24.25
N TRP A 279 32.15 -40.21 -24.15
CA TRP A 279 31.54 -39.53 -25.31
C TRP A 279 31.68 -38.03 -25.09
N GLU A 280 32.18 -37.28 -26.08
CA GLU A 280 32.46 -35.84 -25.92
C GLU A 280 31.21 -34.99 -25.65
N GLY A 281 30.01 -35.48 -26.00
CA GLY A 281 28.73 -34.82 -25.70
C GLY A 281 28.09 -35.20 -24.37
N LEU A 282 28.70 -36.12 -23.60
CA LEU A 282 28.16 -36.56 -22.33
C LEU A 282 28.43 -35.48 -21.28
N ALA A 283 27.38 -34.90 -20.71
CA ALA A 283 27.52 -34.19 -19.44
C ALA A 283 27.77 -35.19 -18.31
N GLU A 284 28.63 -34.81 -17.36
CA GLU A 284 28.82 -35.51 -16.08
C GLU A 284 27.54 -35.50 -15.23
#